data_AF-A0A7K4B1G9-F1
#
_entry.id   AF-A0A7K4B1G9-F1
#
_cell.length_a   1.000
_cell.length_b   1.000
_cell.length_c   1.000
_cell.angle_alpha   90.00
_cell.angle_beta   90.00
_cell.angle_gamma   90.00
#
_symmetry.space_group_name_H-M   'P 1'
#
loop_
_entity.id
_entity.type
_entity.pdbx_description
1 polymer ?
#
loop_
_entity_poly.entity_id
_entity_poly.type
_entity_poly.pdbx_seq_one_letter_code
_entity_poly.pdbx_strand_id
1 'polypeptide(L)'
;EETKATLDALSRKRLRAVDPSGFIDCCTTRNMIDTARFIVTAALLREESRGAHVRTDVTQDWDNQTSPFGHTILTRIGATIERRRN
;
A
#
# COMPACT_ATOMS: atom_id res chain seq x y z
N GLU A 1 -8.61 3.75 5.96
CA GLU A 1 -9.56 4.15 4.91
C GLU A 1 -9.34 5.57 4.36
N GLU A 2 -9.30 6.62 5.19
CA GLU A 2 -9.15 8.02 4.75
C GLU A 2 -7.91 8.28 3.85
N THR A 3 -6.76 7.72 4.20
CA THR A 3 -5.52 7.85 3.41
C THR A 3 -5.67 7.30 2.00
N LYS A 4 -6.38 6.17 1.83
CA LYS A 4 -6.62 5.55 0.52
C LYS A 4 -7.50 6.45 -0.34
N ALA A 5 -8.56 7.02 0.23
CA ALA A 5 -9.43 7.98 -0.46
C ALA A 5 -8.67 9.23 -0.91
N THR A 6 -7.74 9.73 -0.08
CA THR A 6 -6.88 10.86 -0.43
C THR A 6 -5.95 10.53 -1.61
N LEU A 7 -5.33 9.35 -1.61
CA LEU A 7 -4.49 8.89 -2.73
C LEU A 7 -5.30 8.78 -4.03
N ASP A 8 -6.53 8.28 -3.96
CA ASP A 8 -7.42 8.18 -5.12
C ASP A 8 -7.85 9.55 -5.65
N ALA A 9 -7.96 10.56 -4.79
CA ALA A 9 -8.18 11.94 -5.22
C ALA A 9 -6.93 12.53 -5.91
N LEU A 10 -5.74 12.30 -5.34
CA LEU A 10 -4.47 12.76 -5.89
C LEU A 10 -4.14 12.11 -7.24
N SER A 11 -4.42 10.81 -7.40
CA SER A 11 -4.14 10.08 -8.65
C SER A 11 -4.94 10.60 -9.85
N ARG A 12 -6.06 11.29 -9.60
CA ARG A 12 -6.89 11.92 -10.64
C ARG A 12 -6.44 13.32 -11.02
N LYS A 13 -5.50 13.92 -10.29
CA LYS A 13 -4.97 15.24 -10.61
C LYS A 13 -4.03 15.18 -11.81
N ARG A 14 -4.17 16.13 -12.72
CA ARG A 14 -3.23 16.31 -13.84
C ARG A 14 -2.04 17.13 -13.37
N LEU A 15 -0.89 16.48 -13.22
CA LEU A 15 0.37 17.16 -12.93
C LEU A 15 0.83 17.98 -14.14
N ARG A 16 1.43 19.14 -13.86
CA ARG A 16 1.95 20.06 -14.88
C ARG A 16 3.30 20.59 -14.39
N ALA A 17 4.29 20.51 -15.27
CA ALA A 17 5.55 21.21 -15.08
C ALA A 17 5.42 22.62 -15.64
N VAL A 18 6.14 23.58 -15.04
CA VAL A 18 6.22 24.96 -15.55
C VAL A 18 7.10 25.03 -16.79
N ASP A 19 8.18 24.23 -16.81
CA ASP A 19 9.12 24.09 -17.91
C ASP A 19 9.56 22.60 -18.07
N PRO A 20 10.28 22.23 -19.15
CA PRO A 20 10.64 20.84 -19.42
C PRO A 20 11.42 20.12 -18.31
N SER A 21 12.19 20.84 -17.47
CA SER A 21 12.98 20.22 -16.41
C SER A 21 12.11 19.55 -15.34
N GLY A 22 10.91 20.08 -15.08
CA GLY A 22 9.95 19.53 -14.11
C GLY A 22 9.18 18.29 -14.58
N PHE A 23 9.43 17.80 -15.80
CA PHE A 23 8.78 16.58 -16.30
C PHE A 23 9.13 15.36 -15.44
N ILE A 24 10.38 15.27 -14.99
CA ILE A 24 10.84 14.19 -14.10
C ILE A 24 10.06 14.22 -12.78
N ASP A 25 9.86 15.40 -12.19
CA ASP A 25 9.11 15.52 -10.94
C ASP A 25 7.66 15.09 -11.08
N CYS A 26 7.03 15.37 -12.23
CA CYS A 26 5.69 14.90 -12.53
C CYS A 26 5.63 13.36 -12.59
N CYS A 27 6.61 12.73 -13.24
CA CYS A 27 6.72 11.26 -13.29
C CYS A 27 6.99 10.66 -11.92
N THR A 28 7.93 11.23 -11.17
CA THR A 28 8.28 10.81 -9.80
C THR A 28 7.06 10.90 -8.89
N THR A 29 6.32 12.02 -8.93
CA THR A 29 5.11 12.19 -8.12
C THR A 29 4.04 11.15 -8.46
N ARG A 30 3.83 10.83 -9.75
CA ARG A 30 2.91 9.74 -10.15
C ARG A 30 3.35 8.38 -9.61
N ASN A 31 4.64 8.07 -9.71
CA ASN A 31 5.17 6.82 -9.17
C ASN A 31 5.00 6.74 -7.66
N MET A 32 5.25 7.84 -6.94
CA MET A 32 5.06 7.90 -5.49
C MET A 32 3.60 7.73 -5.07
N ILE A 33 2.65 8.27 -5.84
CA ILE A 33 1.22 8.04 -5.58
C ILE A 33 0.87 6.56 -5.76
N ASP A 34 1.34 5.91 -6.83
CA ASP A 34 1.12 4.48 -7.07
C ASP A 34 1.78 3.62 -5.97
N THR A 35 3.02 3.94 -5.58
CA THR A 35 3.74 3.26 -4.49
C THR A 35 3.01 3.42 -3.15
N ALA A 36 2.58 4.63 -2.79
CA ALA A 36 1.83 4.86 -1.57
C ALA A 36 0.51 4.07 -1.54
N ARG A 37 -0.16 3.95 -2.69
CA ARG A 37 -1.38 3.15 -2.85
C ARG A 37 -1.13 1.67 -2.58
N PHE A 38 -0.02 1.13 -3.07
CA PHE A 38 0.40 -0.25 -2.78
C PHE A 38 0.68 -0.46 -1.31
N ILE A 39 1.43 0.45 -0.67
CA ILE A 39 1.76 0.36 0.77
C ILE A 39 0.48 0.35 1.63
N VAL A 40 -0.42 1.32 1.42
CA VAL A 40 -1.67 1.40 2.19
C VAL A 40 -2.55 0.17 1.96
N THR A 41 -2.65 -0.29 0.71
CA THR A 41 -3.46 -1.48 0.39
C THR A 41 -2.89 -2.73 1.06
N ALA A 42 -1.57 -2.93 1.02
CA ALA A 42 -0.91 -4.06 1.69
C ALA A 42 -1.09 -4.02 3.21
N ALA A 43 -0.95 -2.83 3.82
CA ALA A 43 -1.11 -2.63 5.25
C ALA A 43 -2.54 -2.92 5.74
N LEU A 44 -3.56 -2.58 4.94
CA LEU A 44 -4.95 -2.89 5.26
C LEU A 44 -5.27 -4.39 5.07
N LEU A 45 -4.70 -5.01 4.04
CA LEU A 45 -4.95 -6.40 3.69
C LEU A 45 -4.30 -7.40 4.66
N ARG A 46 -3.17 -7.02 5.26
CA ARG A 46 -2.45 -7.82 6.25
C ARG A 46 -3.00 -7.53 7.64
N GLU A 47 -3.96 -8.33 8.07
CA GLU A 47 -4.58 -8.24 9.40
C GLU A 47 -3.69 -8.87 10.49
N GLU A 48 -2.46 -8.36 10.65
CA GLU A 48 -1.54 -8.74 11.73
C GLU A 48 -0.51 -7.62 12.00
N SER A 49 0.23 -7.73 13.10
CA SER A 49 1.43 -6.94 13.36
C SER A 49 2.69 -7.81 13.22
N ARG A 50 3.63 -7.39 12.37
CA ARG A 50 4.89 -8.11 12.10
C ARG A 50 6.03 -7.16 11.74
N GLY A 51 7.11 -7.23 12.50
CA GLY A 51 8.31 -6.42 12.26
C GLY A 51 7.98 -4.92 12.29
N ALA A 52 8.28 -4.19 11.22
CA ALA A 52 7.99 -2.76 11.09
C ALA A 52 6.51 -2.43 10.80
N HIS A 53 5.69 -3.43 10.44
CA HIS A 53 4.27 -3.25 10.26
C HIS A 53 3.54 -3.51 11.58
N VAL A 54 2.99 -2.47 12.19
CA VAL A 54 2.28 -2.55 13.47
C VAL A 54 0.88 -1.99 13.33
N ARG A 55 -0.09 -2.71 13.87
CA ARG A 55 -1.51 -2.35 13.86
C ARG A 55 -2.08 -2.41 15.26
N THR A 56 -2.75 -1.34 15.67
CA THR A 56 -3.37 -1.21 17.00
C THR A 56 -4.81 -1.73 17.03
N ASP A 57 -5.39 -2.04 15.87
CA ASP A 57 -6.77 -2.46 15.69
C ASP A 57 -6.91 -3.97 15.43
N VAL A 58 -5.80 -4.71 15.44
CA VAL A 58 -5.78 -6.17 15.29
C VAL A 58 -5.33 -6.81 16.60
N THR A 59 -6.16 -7.69 17.15
CA THR A 59 -5.74 -8.61 18.20
C THR A 59 -5.15 -9.84 17.52
N GLN A 60 -3.90 -10.19 17.86
CA GLN A 60 -3.21 -11.36 17.31
C GLN A 60 -2.77 -12.29 18.44
N ASP A 61 -2.99 -13.59 18.26
CA ASP A 61 -2.55 -14.67 19.15
C ASP A 61 -1.45 -15.56 18.53
N TRP A 62 -1.12 -15.33 17.26
CA TRP A 62 0.02 -15.94 16.58
C TRP A 62 1.28 -15.08 16.65
N ASP A 63 2.42 -15.73 16.52
CA ASP A 63 3.73 -15.10 16.43
C ASP A 63 4.25 -15.02 14.99
N ASN A 64 5.53 -14.68 14.84
CA ASN A 64 6.13 -14.63 13.52
C ASN A 64 6.23 -16.01 12.84
N GLN A 65 6.41 -17.10 13.59
CA GLN A 65 6.56 -18.43 13.01
C GLN A 65 5.21 -19.04 12.61
N THR A 66 4.15 -18.68 13.33
CA THR A 66 2.80 -19.26 13.21
C THR A 66 1.83 -18.38 12.43
N SER A 67 2.35 -17.37 11.72
CA SER A 67 1.55 -16.45 10.90
C SER A 67 0.66 -17.18 9.90
N PRO A 68 -0.64 -16.84 9.85
CA PRO A 68 -1.51 -17.33 8.81
C PRO A 68 -1.27 -16.63 7.47
N PHE A 69 -0.46 -15.56 7.41
CA PHE A 69 -0.29 -14.73 6.22
C PHE A 69 1.05 -15.00 5.50
N GLY A 70 0.95 -15.40 4.23
CA GLY A 70 2.06 -15.59 3.29
C GLY A 70 2.42 -14.33 2.51
N HIS A 71 2.69 -14.49 1.21
CA HIS A 71 3.03 -13.37 0.33
C HIS A 71 1.83 -12.47 0.07
N THR A 72 2.11 -11.17 0.02
CA THR A 72 1.15 -10.17 -0.46
C THR A 72 1.39 -9.92 -1.94
N ILE A 73 0.34 -10.02 -2.74
CA ILE A 73 0.37 -9.85 -4.19
C ILE A 73 -0.42 -8.58 -4.52
N LEU A 74 0.25 -7.62 -5.16
CA LEU A 74 -0.31 -6.31 -5.48
C LEU A 74 -0.25 -6.07 -6.98
N THR A 75 -1.34 -5.56 -7.53
CA THR A 75 -1.43 -5.06 -8.91
C THR A 75 -2.08 -3.68 -8.88
N ARG A 76 -2.05 -2.95 -10.01
CA ARG A 76 -2.68 -1.62 -10.10
C ARG A 76 -4.20 -1.64 -9.90
N ILE A 77 -4.84 -2.80 -10.06
CA ILE A 77 -6.31 -2.94 -10.04
C ILE A 77 -6.81 -3.90 -8.95
N GLY A 78 -5.93 -4.55 -8.21
CA GLY A 78 -6.32 -5.57 -7.23
C GLY A 78 -5.19 -5.97 -6.30
N ALA A 79 -5.55 -6.58 -5.18
CA ALA A 79 -4.61 -7.05 -4.18
C ALA A 79 -5.15 -8.34 -3.55
N THR A 80 -4.25 -9.26 -3.19
CA THR A 80 -4.56 -10.46 -2.42
C THR A 80 -3.40 -10.83 -1.51
N ILE A 81 -3.67 -11.64 -0.50
CA ILE A 81 -2.66 -12.16 0.41
C ILE A 81 -2.88 -13.65 0.57
N GLU A 82 -1.80 -14.41 0.47
CA GLU A 82 -1.84 -15.86 0.70
C GLU A 82 -2.22 -16.14 2.14
N ARG A 83 -3.17 -17.06 2.34
CA ARG A 83 -3.51 -17.59 3.66
C ARG A 83 -2.95 -19.00 3.77
N ARG A 84 -2.03 -19.22 4.71
CA ARG A 84 -1.55 -20.56 5.06
C ARG A 84 -2.66 -21.28 5.80
N ARG A 85 -2.99 -22.48 5.34
CA ARG A 85 -3.84 -23.38 6.13
C ARG A 85 -2.94 -23.98 7.20
N ASN A 86 -3.30 -23.75 8.46
CA ASN A 86 -2.77 -24.52 9.58
C ASN A 86 -3.42 -25.91 9.60
#